data_AF-A0A9P8LJ44-F1
#
_entry.id   AF-A0A9P8LJ44-F1
#
_cell.length_a   1.000
_cell.length_b   1.000
_cell.length_c   1.000
_cell.angle_alpha   90.00
_cell.angle_beta   90.00
_cell.angle_gamma   90.00
#
_symmetry.space_group_name_H-M   'P 1'
#
loop_
_entity.id
_entity.type
_entity.pdbx_description
1 polymer ?
#
loop_
_entity_poly.entity_id
_entity_poly.type
_entity_poly.pdbx_seq_one_letter_code
_entity_poly.pdbx_strand_id
1 'polypeptide(L)'
;MTQPRIFYLGATGYVGGHAFNILAKNHPECQIVALVRNDEQATKLKAAFPTVEAVLGDLDSTDVLIREASRANVIINAASSDHSPGAEALIQGLGQGRKGYLVHISGTGILHDVSTGFGNESAKIYRDTVDGDMAEIVSFDPSHPHGDTENVIRTTAKAAAVPFAILCPPLIYGIGKGVFKTRSIQIPLLVEAAMKRGKAFQILEGQNIWDNVHIDDVAQALVLLAEEALKGEASKAQWGEQGYYFAEAAEHRWGTIIAALAGILFSKGRVSTPEVDKVSAEDASRLHPWGPLLWGGNCRSRAERIRKLGWEPRGPGIDSCLEEMVDKEIEAFGTGEKKLTFDK
;
A
#
# COMPACT_ATOMS: atom_id res chain seq x y z
N MET A 1 10.48 -24.46 22.04
CA MET A 1 9.39 -23.48 21.85
C MET A 1 8.77 -23.75 20.48
N THR A 2 7.45 -23.69 20.35
CA THR A 2 6.78 -23.86 19.05
C THR A 2 7.18 -22.73 18.11
N GLN A 3 7.48 -23.08 16.85
CA GLN A 3 7.81 -22.12 15.79
C GLN A 3 6.71 -21.04 15.67
N PRO A 4 7.03 -19.74 15.67
CA PRO A 4 6.01 -18.70 15.47
C PRO A 4 5.35 -18.84 14.10
N ARG A 5 4.02 -18.75 14.05
CA ARG A 5 3.24 -18.87 12.81
C ARG A 5 2.80 -17.50 12.31
N ILE A 6 3.16 -17.18 11.07
CA ILE A 6 2.71 -15.97 10.37
C ILE A 6 1.70 -16.37 9.30
N PHE A 7 0.48 -15.87 9.40
CA PHE A 7 -0.50 -15.99 8.31
C PHE A 7 -0.41 -14.75 7.42
N TYR A 8 -0.07 -14.95 6.16
CA TYR A 8 0.26 -13.88 5.22
C TYR A 8 -0.74 -13.83 4.08
N LEU A 9 -1.41 -12.69 3.92
CA LEU A 9 -2.30 -12.42 2.80
C LEU A 9 -1.64 -11.41 1.87
N GLY A 10 -1.72 -11.65 0.56
CA GLY A 10 -1.22 -10.70 -0.45
C GLY A 10 0.20 -10.96 -0.93
N ALA A 11 0.75 -12.16 -0.73
CA ALA A 11 2.08 -12.56 -1.25
C ALA A 11 2.18 -12.47 -2.79
N THR A 12 1.05 -12.38 -3.49
CA THR A 12 0.98 -12.22 -4.95
C THR A 12 0.81 -10.76 -5.40
N GLY A 13 0.67 -9.81 -4.47
CA GLY A 13 0.47 -8.39 -4.74
C GLY A 13 1.78 -7.63 -4.97
N TYR A 14 1.69 -6.34 -5.32
CA TYR A 14 2.86 -5.47 -5.51
C TYR A 14 3.63 -5.27 -4.20
N VAL A 15 2.99 -4.62 -3.21
CA VAL A 15 3.60 -4.38 -1.89
C VAL A 15 3.76 -5.69 -1.12
N GLY A 16 2.67 -6.47 -1.01
CA GLY A 16 2.69 -7.74 -0.27
C GLY A 16 3.69 -8.73 -0.84
N GLY A 17 3.83 -8.87 -2.16
CA GLY A 17 4.83 -9.76 -2.75
C GLY A 17 6.27 -9.30 -2.49
N HIS A 18 6.52 -7.99 -2.48
CA HIS A 18 7.84 -7.45 -2.15
C HIS A 18 8.18 -7.68 -0.68
N ALA A 19 7.27 -7.34 0.24
CA ALA A 19 7.44 -7.56 1.67
C ALA A 19 7.57 -9.05 2.01
N PHE A 20 6.79 -9.91 1.37
CA PHE A 20 6.88 -11.37 1.53
C PHE A 20 8.28 -11.90 1.18
N ASN A 21 8.88 -11.42 0.09
CA ASN A 21 10.22 -11.82 -0.32
C ASN A 21 11.27 -11.50 0.75
N ILE A 22 11.17 -10.34 1.39
CA ILE A 22 12.07 -9.94 2.49
C ILE A 22 11.79 -10.80 3.73
N LEU A 23 10.52 -10.89 4.14
CA LEU A 23 10.11 -11.64 5.34
C LEU A 23 10.52 -13.11 5.27
N ALA A 24 10.22 -13.79 4.17
CA ALA A 24 10.50 -15.22 4.01
C ALA A 24 11.99 -15.56 3.97
N LYS A 25 12.84 -14.61 3.55
CA LYS A 25 14.30 -14.78 3.55
C LYS A 25 14.92 -14.49 4.91
N ASN A 26 14.43 -13.47 5.60
CA ASN A 26 15.02 -13.01 6.86
C ASN A 26 14.49 -13.76 8.09
N HIS A 27 13.32 -14.40 7.98
CA HIS A 27 12.69 -15.14 9.07
C HIS A 27 12.44 -16.62 8.72
N PRO A 28 13.48 -17.41 8.34
CA PRO A 28 13.32 -18.83 8.08
C PRO A 28 12.92 -19.62 9.34
N GLU A 29 13.13 -19.05 10.53
CA GLU A 29 12.66 -19.57 11.80
C GLU A 29 11.14 -19.43 11.99
N CYS A 30 10.43 -18.63 11.19
CA CYS A 30 8.98 -18.51 11.26
C CYS A 30 8.28 -19.49 10.31
N GLN A 31 7.17 -20.09 10.76
CA GLN A 31 6.28 -20.85 9.88
C GLN A 31 5.37 -19.87 9.14
N ILE A 32 5.71 -19.56 7.89
CA ILE A 32 4.93 -18.64 7.06
C ILE A 32 3.91 -19.42 6.25
N VAL A 33 2.65 -18.97 6.32
CA VAL A 33 1.52 -19.56 5.61
C VAL A 33 0.87 -18.51 4.75
N ALA A 34 0.97 -18.67 3.44
CA ALA A 34 0.50 -17.71 2.47
C ALA A 34 -0.87 -18.13 1.92
N LEU A 35 -1.83 -17.22 1.97
CA LEU A 35 -3.10 -17.36 1.25
C LEU A 35 -2.85 -17.11 -0.25
N VAL A 36 -3.25 -18.07 -1.09
CA VAL A 36 -3.17 -17.97 -2.55
C VAL A 36 -4.45 -18.48 -3.19
N ARG A 37 -4.81 -17.94 -4.36
CA ARG A 37 -6.14 -18.17 -4.95
C ARG A 37 -6.26 -19.48 -5.72
N ASN A 38 -5.16 -20.07 -6.14
CA ASN A 38 -5.15 -21.29 -6.95
C ASN A 38 -3.82 -22.06 -6.86
N ASP A 39 -3.83 -23.29 -7.38
CA ASP A 39 -2.67 -24.18 -7.37
C ASP A 39 -1.47 -23.66 -8.16
N GLU A 40 -1.70 -22.86 -9.21
CA GLU A 40 -0.62 -22.24 -9.98
C GLU A 40 0.18 -21.26 -9.11
N GLN A 41 -0.52 -20.38 -8.38
CA GLN A 41 0.08 -19.48 -7.41
C GLN A 41 0.79 -20.26 -6.29
N ALA A 42 0.15 -21.31 -5.77
CA ALA A 42 0.77 -22.15 -4.73
C ALA A 42 2.07 -22.79 -5.22
N THR A 43 2.08 -23.35 -6.44
CA THR A 43 3.23 -24.01 -7.05
C THR A 43 4.36 -23.01 -7.28
N LYS A 44 4.07 -21.86 -7.88
CA LYS A 44 5.07 -20.82 -8.17
C LYS A 44 5.65 -20.23 -6.88
N LEU A 45 4.82 -20.02 -5.85
CA LEU A 45 5.28 -19.52 -4.56
C LEU A 45 6.20 -20.53 -3.85
N LYS A 46 5.82 -21.81 -3.81
CA LYS A 46 6.64 -22.88 -3.20
C LYS A 46 7.95 -23.10 -3.93
N ALA A 47 7.98 -22.94 -5.26
CA ALA A 47 9.22 -23.02 -6.03
C ALA A 47 10.21 -21.92 -5.64
N ALA A 48 9.72 -20.71 -5.33
CA ALA A 48 10.55 -19.59 -4.87
C ALA A 48 10.91 -19.68 -3.38
N PHE A 49 10.01 -20.22 -2.56
CA PHE A 49 10.15 -20.31 -1.10
C PHE A 49 9.75 -21.71 -0.59
N PRO A 50 10.67 -22.69 -0.60
CA PRO A 50 10.33 -24.09 -0.29
C PRO A 50 9.79 -24.36 1.11
N THR A 51 10.07 -23.47 2.07
CA THR A 51 9.64 -23.59 3.47
C THR A 51 8.25 -23.00 3.73
N VAL A 52 7.65 -22.33 2.74
CA VAL A 52 6.34 -21.68 2.87
C VAL A 52 5.21 -22.68 2.66
N GLU A 53 4.25 -22.66 3.58
CA GLU A 53 2.97 -23.34 3.41
C GLU A 53 2.05 -22.46 2.55
N ALA A 54 1.41 -23.02 1.53
CA ALA A 54 0.40 -22.32 0.74
C ALA A 54 -0.98 -22.87 1.09
N VAL A 55 -1.91 -21.98 1.41
CA VAL A 55 -3.31 -22.31 1.68
C VAL A 55 -4.17 -21.72 0.57
N LEU A 56 -5.04 -22.56 -0.01
CA LEU A 56 -5.96 -22.13 -1.06
C LEU A 56 -7.14 -21.37 -0.47
N GLY A 57 -7.41 -20.20 -1.04
CA GLY A 57 -8.55 -19.35 -0.70
C GLY A 57 -8.36 -17.92 -1.23
N ASP A 58 -9.42 -17.15 -1.12
CA ASP A 58 -9.46 -15.71 -1.40
C ASP A 58 -9.99 -14.93 -0.19
N LEU A 59 -10.22 -13.63 -0.36
CA LEU A 59 -10.70 -12.77 0.73
C LEU A 59 -12.17 -13.01 1.11
N ASP A 60 -12.91 -13.76 0.28
CA ASP A 60 -14.29 -14.18 0.53
C ASP A 60 -14.37 -15.60 1.13
N SER A 61 -13.23 -16.29 1.26
CA SER A 61 -13.12 -17.62 1.85
C SER A 61 -13.15 -17.58 3.39
N THR A 62 -14.24 -17.06 3.97
CA THR A 62 -14.40 -16.76 5.40
C THR A 62 -13.93 -17.88 6.33
N ASP A 63 -14.33 -19.13 6.07
CA ASP A 63 -13.95 -20.28 6.90
C ASP A 63 -12.43 -20.54 6.90
N VAL A 64 -11.77 -20.33 5.76
CA VAL A 64 -10.32 -20.46 5.62
C VAL A 64 -9.63 -19.34 6.39
N LEU A 65 -10.10 -18.10 6.25
CA LEU A 65 -9.55 -16.94 6.94
C LEU A 65 -9.64 -17.10 8.45
N ILE A 66 -10.81 -17.45 9.00
CA ILE A 66 -11.01 -17.66 10.43
C ILE A 66 -10.10 -18.79 10.94
N ARG A 67 -10.06 -19.92 10.23
CA ARG A 67 -9.28 -21.09 10.64
C ARG A 67 -7.79 -20.76 10.72
N GLU A 68 -7.20 -20.17 9.69
CA GLU A 68 -5.78 -19.87 9.68
C GLU A 68 -5.42 -18.72 10.64
N ALA A 69 -6.28 -17.70 10.74
CA ALA A 69 -6.12 -16.61 11.69
C ALA A 69 -6.10 -17.10 13.15
N SER A 70 -6.98 -18.05 13.50
CA SER A 70 -7.03 -18.60 14.87
C SER A 70 -5.74 -19.29 15.33
N ARG A 71 -4.90 -19.71 14.38
CA ARG A 71 -3.63 -20.41 14.62
C ARG A 71 -2.43 -19.48 14.57
N ALA A 72 -2.60 -18.27 14.06
CA ALA A 72 -1.51 -17.33 13.80
C ALA A 72 -1.02 -16.62 15.07
N ASN A 73 0.28 -16.38 15.16
CA ASN A 73 0.87 -15.42 16.09
C ASN A 73 0.79 -14.01 15.52
N VAL A 74 1.01 -13.88 14.20
CA VAL A 74 0.94 -12.62 13.47
C VAL A 74 0.19 -12.84 12.17
N ILE A 75 -0.70 -11.93 11.85
CA ILE A 75 -1.34 -11.83 10.53
C ILE A 75 -0.77 -10.60 9.84
N ILE A 76 -0.27 -10.78 8.62
CA ILE A 76 0.05 -9.66 7.73
C ILE A 76 -1.01 -9.65 6.64
N ASN A 77 -1.94 -8.70 6.73
CA ASN A 77 -2.94 -8.48 5.70
C ASN A 77 -2.44 -7.42 4.71
N ALA A 78 -1.81 -7.89 3.63
CA ALA A 78 -1.33 -7.08 2.50
C ALA A 78 -2.04 -7.40 1.17
N ALA A 79 -3.22 -8.03 1.24
CA ALA A 79 -3.97 -8.45 0.05
C ALA A 79 -4.86 -7.35 -0.53
N SER A 80 -5.52 -6.58 0.35
CA SER A 80 -6.37 -5.45 -0.02
C SER A 80 -6.56 -4.55 1.19
N SER A 81 -6.49 -3.24 0.97
CA SER A 81 -6.82 -2.19 1.94
C SER A 81 -8.33 -1.99 2.10
N ASP A 82 -9.13 -2.56 1.18
CA ASP A 82 -10.54 -2.21 0.97
C ASP A 82 -11.44 -3.45 0.97
N HIS A 83 -11.14 -4.44 1.83
CA HIS A 83 -11.91 -5.68 1.93
C HIS A 83 -12.39 -5.96 3.36
N SER A 84 -13.39 -5.19 3.79
CA SER A 84 -14.00 -5.28 5.12
C SER A 84 -14.38 -6.71 5.56
N PRO A 85 -15.12 -7.53 4.78
CA PRO A 85 -15.51 -8.87 5.23
C PRO A 85 -14.32 -9.79 5.54
N GLY A 86 -13.26 -9.65 4.75
CA GLY A 86 -12.03 -10.42 4.94
C GLY A 86 -11.29 -9.98 6.21
N ALA A 87 -11.23 -8.67 6.46
CA ALA A 87 -10.65 -8.13 7.69
C ALA A 87 -11.41 -8.60 8.95
N GLU A 88 -12.75 -8.59 8.91
CA GLU A 88 -13.59 -9.12 9.99
C GLU A 88 -13.32 -10.60 10.26
N ALA A 89 -13.24 -11.42 9.22
CA ALA A 89 -12.95 -12.85 9.35
C ALA A 89 -11.59 -13.13 10.01
N LEU A 90 -10.56 -12.33 9.67
CA LEU A 90 -9.23 -12.42 10.30
C LEU A 90 -9.30 -12.07 11.79
N ILE A 91 -10.00 -10.99 12.14
CA ILE A 91 -10.16 -10.52 13.52
C ILE A 91 -10.97 -11.54 14.34
N GLN A 92 -12.04 -12.08 13.76
CA GLN A 92 -12.83 -13.15 14.36
C GLN A 92 -11.96 -14.37 14.68
N GLY A 93 -11.15 -14.83 13.72
CA GLY A 93 -10.22 -15.93 13.96
C GLY A 93 -9.23 -15.65 15.09
N LEU A 94 -8.61 -14.47 15.09
CA LEU A 94 -7.68 -14.06 16.16
C LEU A 94 -8.34 -14.04 17.55
N GLY A 95 -9.56 -13.53 17.65
CA GLY A 95 -10.33 -13.45 18.90
C GLY A 95 -10.75 -14.81 19.47
N GLN A 96 -10.93 -15.82 18.61
CA GLN A 96 -11.25 -17.20 19.00
C GLN A 96 -10.01 -18.05 19.30
N GLY A 97 -8.85 -17.62 18.81
CA GLY A 97 -7.64 -18.44 18.73
C GLY A 97 -6.54 -18.05 19.73
N ARG A 98 -5.29 -18.04 19.23
CA ARG A 98 -4.08 -17.81 20.04
C ARG A 98 -3.87 -16.36 20.51
N LYS A 99 -4.81 -15.44 20.26
CA LYS A 99 -4.69 -14.00 20.53
C LYS A 99 -3.43 -13.38 19.90
N GLY A 100 -3.25 -13.59 18.60
CA GLY A 100 -2.17 -13.00 17.83
C GLY A 100 -2.40 -11.52 17.47
N TYR A 101 -1.48 -10.96 16.69
CA TYR A 101 -1.49 -9.57 16.25
C TYR A 101 -1.91 -9.46 14.79
N LEU A 102 -2.66 -8.41 14.45
CA LEU A 102 -2.98 -8.04 13.06
C LEU A 102 -2.12 -6.85 12.61
N VAL A 103 -1.36 -7.01 11.54
CA VAL A 103 -0.75 -5.91 10.79
C VAL A 103 -1.49 -5.78 9.46
N HIS A 104 -2.20 -4.67 9.28
CA HIS A 104 -2.96 -4.38 8.07
C HIS A 104 -2.31 -3.23 7.31
N ILE A 105 -2.14 -3.40 5.99
CA ILE A 105 -1.74 -2.30 5.12
C ILE A 105 -2.97 -1.58 4.56
N SER A 106 -3.06 -0.29 4.84
CA SER A 106 -4.03 0.63 4.25
C SER A 106 -3.30 1.58 3.28
N GLY A 107 -3.61 2.87 3.27
CA GLY A 107 -2.94 3.88 2.48
C GLY A 107 -3.32 5.29 2.91
N THR A 108 -2.50 6.30 2.58
CA THR A 108 -2.84 7.71 2.88
C THR A 108 -3.94 8.28 1.99
N GLY A 109 -4.57 7.47 1.13
CA GLY A 109 -5.76 7.86 0.38
C GLY A 109 -6.90 8.36 1.27
N ILE A 110 -6.97 7.89 2.52
CA ILE A 110 -7.90 8.38 3.54
C ILE A 110 -7.72 9.88 3.86
N LEU A 111 -6.54 10.44 3.60
CA LEU A 111 -6.20 11.85 3.82
C LEU A 111 -6.50 12.73 2.60
N HIS A 112 -7.12 12.19 1.55
CA HIS A 112 -7.31 12.89 0.28
C HIS A 112 -8.09 14.19 0.46
N ASP A 113 -7.37 15.30 0.34
CA ASP A 113 -7.87 16.64 0.57
C ASP A 113 -7.92 17.45 -0.73
N VAL A 114 -9.14 17.89 -1.05
CA VAL A 114 -9.47 18.77 -2.17
C VAL A 114 -10.22 20.02 -1.72
N SER A 115 -10.15 20.36 -0.42
CA SER A 115 -10.81 21.53 0.16
C SER A 115 -10.35 22.87 -0.44
N THR A 116 -9.11 22.93 -0.92
CA THR A 116 -8.55 24.07 -1.67
C THR A 116 -8.77 23.97 -3.19
N GLY A 117 -9.49 22.94 -3.66
CA GLY A 117 -9.71 22.61 -5.07
C GLY A 117 -8.64 21.67 -5.64
N PHE A 118 -9.02 20.88 -6.65
CA PHE A 118 -8.08 19.99 -7.33
C PHE A 118 -6.89 20.74 -7.92
N GLY A 119 -5.70 20.14 -7.88
CA GLY A 119 -4.50 20.77 -8.42
C GLY A 119 -3.93 21.92 -7.58
N ASN A 120 -4.58 22.30 -6.48
CA ASN A 120 -4.09 23.33 -5.56
C ASN A 120 -3.45 22.71 -4.32
N GLU A 121 -2.49 23.41 -3.73
CA GLU A 121 -1.84 22.96 -2.50
C GLU A 121 -2.76 23.09 -1.29
N SER A 122 -2.59 22.18 -0.33
CA SER A 122 -3.16 22.27 1.02
C SER A 122 -2.04 22.28 2.06
N ALA A 123 -2.21 23.14 3.08
CA ALA A 123 -1.24 23.27 4.17
C ALA A 123 -1.39 22.19 5.25
N LYS A 124 -2.51 21.45 5.29
CA LYS A 124 -2.78 20.43 6.30
C LYS A 124 -1.80 19.26 6.14
N ILE A 125 -1.22 18.85 7.26
CA ILE A 125 -0.33 17.69 7.39
C ILE A 125 -0.80 16.92 8.62
N TYR A 126 -1.07 15.63 8.48
CA TYR A 126 -1.46 14.76 9.58
C TYR A 126 -0.25 14.12 10.25
N ARG A 127 -0.20 14.04 11.57
CA ARG A 127 0.87 13.36 12.30
C ARG A 127 0.30 12.20 13.10
N ASP A 128 0.87 11.01 12.92
CA ASP A 128 0.41 9.80 13.60
C ASP A 128 0.68 9.78 15.10
N THR A 129 1.25 10.86 15.67
CA THR A 129 1.56 11.06 17.09
C THR A 129 0.76 12.19 17.74
N VAL A 130 -0.05 12.91 16.97
CA VAL A 130 -0.87 14.03 17.46
C VAL A 130 -2.31 13.56 17.62
N ASP A 131 -2.81 13.53 18.85
CA ASP A 131 -4.15 13.03 19.18
C ASP A 131 -5.26 13.74 18.40
N GLY A 132 -5.11 15.06 18.15
CA GLY A 132 -6.07 15.84 17.36
C GLY A 132 -6.15 15.40 15.90
N ASP A 133 -5.01 15.10 15.28
CA ASP A 133 -4.96 14.60 13.90
C ASP A 133 -5.55 13.18 13.83
N MET A 134 -5.22 12.34 14.82
CA MET A 134 -5.79 10.99 14.89
C MET A 134 -7.30 10.99 15.12
N ALA A 135 -7.80 11.87 15.98
CA ALA A 135 -9.23 12.05 16.23
C ALA A 135 -9.97 12.51 14.98
N GLU A 136 -9.37 13.39 14.19
CA GLU A 136 -9.93 13.84 12.91
C GLU A 136 -9.99 12.68 11.91
N ILE A 137 -8.90 11.93 11.70
CA ILE A 137 -8.85 10.78 10.76
C ILE A 137 -9.93 9.75 11.09
N VAL A 138 -10.07 9.37 12.37
CA VAL A 138 -11.07 8.35 12.76
C VAL A 138 -12.51 8.87 12.71
N SER A 139 -12.71 10.19 12.55
CA SER A 139 -14.02 10.83 12.41
C SER A 139 -14.45 11.03 10.96
N PHE A 140 -13.56 10.76 10.01
CA PHE A 140 -13.86 10.86 8.59
C PHE A 140 -15.03 9.97 8.17
N ASP A 141 -15.80 10.48 7.21
CA ASP A 141 -16.86 9.70 6.59
C ASP A 141 -16.28 8.41 5.99
N PRO A 142 -16.93 7.23 6.17
CA PRO A 142 -16.45 5.96 5.63
C PRO A 142 -16.28 5.92 4.10
N SER A 143 -16.85 6.89 3.36
CA SER A 143 -16.65 7.02 1.91
C SER A 143 -15.28 7.57 1.51
N HIS A 144 -14.49 8.10 2.46
CA HIS A 144 -13.08 8.36 2.18
C HIS A 144 -12.37 7.06 1.79
N PRO A 145 -11.38 7.10 0.88
CA PRO A 145 -10.63 5.92 0.49
C PRO A 145 -10.09 5.18 1.73
N HIS A 146 -10.28 3.85 1.78
CA HIS A 146 -9.93 2.96 2.89
C HIS A 146 -10.72 3.16 4.20
N GLY A 147 -11.51 4.23 4.33
CA GLY A 147 -12.18 4.61 5.56
C GLY A 147 -13.17 3.55 6.07
N ASP A 148 -13.87 2.86 5.17
CA ASP A 148 -14.78 1.77 5.50
C ASP A 148 -14.06 0.61 6.23
N THR A 149 -12.98 0.11 5.63
CA THR A 149 -12.23 -1.05 6.11
C THR A 149 -11.41 -0.71 7.35
N GLU A 150 -10.81 0.49 7.41
CA GLU A 150 -10.13 0.97 8.63
C GLU A 150 -11.11 1.09 9.82
N ASN A 151 -12.33 1.60 9.58
CA ASN A 151 -13.37 1.68 10.60
C ASN A 151 -13.78 0.27 11.09
N VAL A 152 -13.99 -0.66 10.16
CA VAL A 152 -14.33 -2.06 10.49
C VAL A 152 -13.22 -2.70 11.33
N ILE A 153 -11.96 -2.57 10.93
CA ILE A 153 -10.82 -3.12 11.69
C ILE A 153 -10.79 -2.55 13.11
N ARG A 154 -10.84 -1.22 13.24
CA ARG A 154 -10.75 -0.57 14.55
C ARG A 154 -11.87 -0.99 15.49
N THR A 155 -13.11 -1.04 14.99
CA THR A 155 -14.28 -1.35 15.81
C THR A 155 -14.33 -2.83 16.20
N THR A 156 -14.12 -3.73 15.23
CA THR A 156 -14.22 -5.18 15.46
C THR A 156 -13.02 -5.71 16.26
N ALA A 157 -11.80 -5.24 15.99
CA ALA A 157 -10.63 -5.65 16.75
C ALA A 157 -10.68 -5.16 18.21
N LYS A 158 -11.19 -3.94 18.44
CA LYS A 158 -11.45 -3.45 19.80
C LYS A 158 -12.46 -4.33 20.53
N ALA A 159 -13.57 -4.68 19.89
CA ALA A 159 -14.59 -5.56 20.49
C ALA A 159 -14.05 -6.97 20.79
N ALA A 160 -13.17 -7.50 19.93
CA ALA A 160 -12.54 -8.81 20.09
C ALA A 160 -11.28 -8.80 20.97
N ALA A 161 -10.85 -7.64 21.48
CA ALA A 161 -9.58 -7.45 22.19
C ALA A 161 -8.36 -7.98 21.41
N VAL A 162 -8.37 -7.79 20.08
CA VAL A 162 -7.29 -8.17 19.16
C VAL A 162 -6.33 -7.00 19.00
N PRO A 163 -5.03 -7.16 19.32
CA PRO A 163 -4.03 -6.16 18.99
C PRO A 163 -3.91 -5.98 17.47
N PHE A 164 -3.98 -4.74 17.00
CA PHE A 164 -3.83 -4.43 15.57
C PHE A 164 -2.94 -3.21 15.33
N ALA A 165 -2.30 -3.18 14.16
CA ALA A 165 -1.64 -2.01 13.59
C ALA A 165 -2.15 -1.78 12.16
N ILE A 166 -2.44 -0.53 11.83
CA ILE A 166 -2.78 -0.06 10.48
C ILE A 166 -1.57 0.74 9.97
N LEU A 167 -0.98 0.29 8.88
CA LEU A 167 0.13 0.97 8.20
C LEU A 167 -0.41 1.69 6.95
N CYS A 168 -0.28 3.00 6.90
CA CYS A 168 -0.75 3.86 5.82
C CYS A 168 0.43 4.45 5.04
N PRO A 169 0.98 3.73 4.04
CA PRO A 169 1.93 4.30 3.10
C PRO A 169 1.24 5.28 2.12
N PRO A 170 1.97 6.29 1.62
CA PRO A 170 1.45 7.21 0.60
C PRO A 170 1.66 6.66 -0.81
N LEU A 171 1.99 7.51 -1.80
CA LEU A 171 2.35 7.02 -3.12
C LEU A 171 3.57 6.09 -3.01
N ILE A 172 3.36 4.82 -3.38
CA ILE A 172 4.41 3.80 -3.37
C ILE A 172 5.00 3.67 -4.78
N TYR A 173 6.30 3.93 -4.92
CA TYR A 173 7.02 3.84 -6.19
C TYR A 173 8.17 2.83 -6.15
N GLY A 174 8.81 2.62 -7.30
CA GLY A 174 9.84 1.61 -7.52
C GLY A 174 9.31 0.36 -8.22
N ILE A 175 10.22 -0.58 -8.51
CA ILE A 175 9.89 -1.85 -9.16
C ILE A 175 9.86 -2.96 -8.10
N GLY A 176 8.75 -3.69 -8.04
CA GLY A 176 8.56 -4.78 -7.08
C GLY A 176 9.50 -5.96 -7.37
N LYS A 177 9.96 -6.63 -6.31
CA LYS A 177 10.82 -7.82 -6.38
C LYS A 177 10.08 -9.10 -5.95
N GLY A 178 8.75 -9.05 -5.91
CA GLY A 178 7.89 -10.19 -5.60
C GLY A 178 7.81 -11.17 -6.79
N VAL A 179 7.32 -12.38 -6.53
CA VAL A 179 7.22 -13.47 -7.53
C VAL A 179 6.13 -13.23 -8.59
N PHE A 180 5.18 -12.34 -8.28
CA PHE A 180 3.97 -12.09 -9.07
C PHE A 180 3.91 -10.65 -9.57
N LYS A 181 3.11 -9.79 -8.93
CA LYS A 181 2.95 -8.39 -9.34
C LYS A 181 4.15 -7.56 -8.90
N THR A 182 4.69 -6.77 -9.81
CA THR A 182 5.84 -5.87 -9.58
C THR A 182 5.57 -4.42 -9.97
N ARG A 183 4.38 -4.14 -10.50
CA ARG A 183 3.95 -2.83 -11.02
C ARG A 183 3.20 -2.05 -9.94
N SER A 184 3.56 -0.78 -9.75
CA SER A 184 2.84 0.18 -8.91
C SER A 184 1.58 0.71 -9.61
N ILE A 185 0.99 1.81 -9.12
CA ILE A 185 -0.33 2.28 -9.60
C ILE A 185 -0.28 3.71 -10.13
N GLN A 186 -0.01 4.70 -9.27
CA GLN A 186 -0.19 6.11 -9.62
C GLN A 186 0.71 6.57 -10.78
N ILE A 187 2.02 6.29 -10.72
CA ILE A 187 2.96 6.65 -11.79
C ILE A 187 2.70 5.81 -13.06
N PRO A 188 2.57 4.47 -13.00
CA PRO A 188 2.22 3.66 -14.16
C PRO A 188 0.97 4.11 -14.93
N LEU A 189 -0.13 4.36 -14.21
CA LEU A 189 -1.37 4.79 -14.84
C LEU A 189 -1.26 6.18 -15.47
N LEU A 190 -0.46 7.07 -14.88
CA LEU A 190 -0.19 8.40 -15.43
C LEU A 190 0.63 8.30 -16.72
N VAL A 191 1.69 7.49 -16.73
CA VAL A 191 2.52 7.23 -17.91
C VAL A 191 1.68 6.62 -19.04
N GLU A 192 0.85 5.63 -18.73
CA GLU A 192 -0.06 4.99 -19.69
C GLU A 192 -1.06 6.01 -20.27
N ALA A 193 -1.68 6.84 -19.42
CA ALA A 193 -2.62 7.86 -19.85
C ALA A 193 -1.96 8.93 -20.75
N ALA A 194 -0.75 9.40 -20.39
CA ALA A 194 0.02 10.35 -21.18
C ALA A 194 0.40 9.79 -22.55
N MET A 195 0.84 8.53 -22.63
CA MET A 195 1.17 7.87 -23.90
C MET A 195 -0.06 7.66 -24.78
N LYS A 196 -1.19 7.22 -24.21
CA LYS A 196 -2.46 7.07 -24.97
C LYS A 196 -2.95 8.40 -25.53
N ARG A 197 -2.82 9.47 -24.73
CA ARG A 197 -3.19 10.83 -25.12
C ARG A 197 -2.22 11.45 -26.13
N GLY A 198 -0.96 10.98 -26.15
CA GLY A 198 0.12 11.53 -26.96
C GLY A 198 0.77 12.80 -26.39
N LYS A 199 0.34 13.25 -25.20
CA LYS A 199 0.86 14.42 -24.48
C LYS A 199 0.55 14.31 -22.98
N ALA A 200 1.53 14.61 -22.13
CA ALA A 200 1.37 14.65 -20.68
C ALA A 200 0.37 15.73 -20.22
N PHE A 201 -0.19 15.54 -19.04
CA PHE A 201 -1.21 16.42 -18.47
C PHE A 201 -1.10 16.48 -16.95
N GLN A 202 -1.52 17.60 -16.37
CA GLN A 202 -1.72 17.78 -14.95
C GLN A 202 -3.13 18.29 -14.67
N ILE A 203 -3.65 18.00 -13.48
CA ILE A 203 -4.95 18.52 -13.07
C ILE A 203 -4.77 19.96 -12.62
N LEU A 204 -5.37 20.89 -13.36
CA LEU A 204 -5.34 22.33 -13.11
C LEU A 204 -3.90 22.84 -12.86
N GLU A 205 -3.62 23.46 -11.72
CA GLU A 205 -2.32 24.07 -11.43
C GLU A 205 -1.22 23.07 -11.07
N GLY A 206 -1.56 21.80 -10.78
CA GLY A 206 -0.60 20.75 -10.44
C GLY A 206 0.25 21.06 -9.19
N GLN A 207 -0.19 21.99 -8.34
CA GLN A 207 0.48 22.39 -7.11
C GLN A 207 0.13 21.50 -5.92
N ASN A 208 -0.86 20.62 -6.06
CA ASN A 208 -1.23 19.64 -5.04
C ASN A 208 -0.04 18.75 -4.64
N ILE A 209 0.05 18.47 -3.35
CA ILE A 209 1.19 17.80 -2.71
C ILE A 209 0.79 16.43 -2.19
N TRP A 210 1.59 15.41 -2.50
CA TRP A 210 1.45 14.08 -1.92
C TRP A 210 2.78 13.62 -1.36
N ASP A 211 2.74 12.92 -0.23
CA ASP A 211 3.89 12.16 0.23
C ASP A 211 4.24 11.01 -0.74
N ASN A 212 5.46 10.50 -0.67
CA ASN A 212 5.89 9.34 -1.42
C ASN A 212 6.86 8.47 -0.61
N VAL A 213 6.93 7.20 -0.96
CA VAL A 213 7.81 6.22 -0.33
C VAL A 213 8.23 5.14 -1.33
N HIS A 214 9.49 4.72 -1.28
CA HIS A 214 9.96 3.62 -2.12
C HIS A 214 9.44 2.28 -1.58
N ILE A 215 9.12 1.32 -2.46
CA ILE A 215 8.55 0.02 -2.06
C ILE A 215 9.43 -0.76 -1.07
N ASP A 216 10.76 -0.67 -1.20
CA ASP A 216 11.68 -1.32 -0.26
C ASP A 216 11.45 -0.82 1.19
N ASP A 217 11.10 0.46 1.37
CA ASP A 217 10.89 1.06 2.70
C ASP A 217 9.54 0.68 3.30
N VAL A 218 8.49 0.59 2.48
CA VAL A 218 7.18 0.06 2.90
C VAL A 218 7.29 -1.40 3.31
N ALA A 219 8.05 -2.19 2.54
CA ALA A 219 8.31 -3.59 2.85
C ALA A 219 9.04 -3.74 4.19
N GLN A 220 10.05 -2.92 4.45
CA GLN A 220 10.74 -2.87 5.75
C GLN A 220 9.82 -2.43 6.89
N ALA A 221 8.91 -1.47 6.66
CA ALA A 221 7.93 -1.05 7.66
C ALA A 221 6.98 -2.20 8.07
N LEU A 222 6.48 -2.95 7.08
CA LEU A 222 5.64 -4.14 7.33
C LEU A 222 6.39 -5.23 8.10
N VAL A 223 7.64 -5.51 7.71
CA VAL A 223 8.49 -6.49 8.40
C VAL A 223 8.76 -6.05 9.83
N LEU A 224 9.11 -4.78 10.06
CA LEU A 224 9.34 -4.25 11.40
C LEU A 224 8.11 -4.41 12.30
N LEU A 225 6.91 -4.07 11.81
CA LEU A 225 5.68 -4.26 12.59
C LEU A 225 5.42 -5.73 12.89
N ALA A 226 5.72 -6.63 11.95
CA ALA A 226 5.61 -8.08 12.20
C ALA A 226 6.64 -8.57 13.23
N GLU A 227 7.88 -8.09 13.18
CA GLU A 227 8.92 -8.38 14.17
C GLU A 227 8.53 -7.87 15.56
N GLU A 228 7.95 -6.66 15.65
CA GLU A 228 7.43 -6.12 16.92
C GLU A 228 6.26 -6.97 17.44
N ALA A 229 5.35 -7.40 16.57
CA ALA A 229 4.27 -8.32 16.96
C ALA A 229 4.81 -9.66 17.51
N LEU A 230 5.87 -10.20 16.92
CA LEU A 230 6.50 -11.44 17.38
C LEU A 230 7.15 -11.31 18.77
N LYS A 231 7.49 -10.09 19.20
CA LYS A 231 8.01 -9.81 20.56
C LYS A 231 6.92 -9.84 21.63
N GLY A 232 5.63 -9.83 21.26
CA GLY A 232 4.51 -9.87 22.19
C GLY A 232 4.54 -8.69 23.17
N GLU A 233 4.50 -8.97 24.47
CA GLU A 233 4.56 -7.95 25.53
C GLU A 233 5.86 -7.13 25.55
N ALA A 234 6.95 -7.65 24.96
CA ALA A 234 8.21 -6.93 24.82
C ALA A 234 8.24 -5.99 23.60
N SER A 235 7.15 -5.93 22.83
CA SER A 235 6.98 -5.00 21.72
C SER A 235 7.13 -3.55 22.18
N LYS A 236 7.84 -2.75 21.38
CA LYS A 236 7.89 -1.29 21.48
C LYS A 236 6.85 -0.63 20.58
N ALA A 237 6.31 -1.34 19.60
CA ALA A 237 5.18 -0.88 18.81
C ALA A 237 3.94 -0.67 19.69
N GLN A 238 3.20 0.39 19.38
CA GLN A 238 1.85 0.63 19.89
C GLN A 238 0.83 -0.15 19.06
N TRP A 239 -0.23 -0.63 19.70
CA TRP A 239 -1.25 -1.49 19.12
C TRP A 239 -2.65 -0.98 19.48
N GLY A 240 -3.67 -1.42 18.75
CA GLY A 240 -5.05 -1.03 19.01
C GLY A 240 -5.33 0.40 18.55
N GLU A 241 -6.01 1.19 19.37
CA GLU A 241 -6.35 2.59 19.06
C GLU A 241 -5.13 3.47 18.80
N GLN A 242 -3.96 3.07 19.32
CA GLN A 242 -2.69 3.75 19.11
C GLN A 242 -1.80 3.07 18.06
N GLY A 243 -2.32 2.03 17.39
CA GLY A 243 -1.62 1.26 16.35
C GLY A 243 -1.73 1.85 14.96
N TYR A 244 -1.82 3.17 14.80
CA TYR A 244 -1.91 3.82 13.49
C TYR A 244 -0.54 4.38 13.08
N TYR A 245 -0.04 3.98 11.93
CA TYR A 245 1.32 4.31 11.47
C TYR A 245 1.28 4.87 10.06
N PHE A 246 1.83 6.05 9.83
CA PHE A 246 2.20 6.45 8.47
C PHE A 246 3.54 5.82 8.08
N ALA A 247 3.81 5.75 6.78
CA ALA A 247 5.09 5.32 6.23
C ALA A 247 5.50 6.17 5.01
N GLU A 248 5.85 7.44 5.25
CA GLU A 248 6.31 8.37 4.23
C GLU A 248 7.84 8.58 4.27
N ALA A 249 8.41 8.96 3.13
CA ALA A 249 9.83 9.31 3.01
C ALA A 249 10.06 10.78 2.61
N ALA A 250 9.26 11.29 1.68
CA ALA A 250 9.39 12.64 1.14
C ALA A 250 8.05 13.17 0.62
N GLU A 251 7.97 14.47 0.34
CA GLU A 251 6.84 15.12 -0.35
C GLU A 251 7.18 15.40 -1.81
N HIS A 252 6.19 15.40 -2.70
CA HIS A 252 6.32 15.91 -4.06
C HIS A 252 5.10 16.74 -4.46
N ARG A 253 5.30 17.65 -5.42
CA ARG A 253 4.21 18.31 -6.15
C ARG A 253 3.93 17.52 -7.42
N TRP A 254 2.67 17.29 -7.74
CA TRP A 254 2.29 16.52 -8.92
C TRP A 254 2.80 17.12 -10.22
N GLY A 255 2.70 18.45 -10.38
CA GLY A 255 3.22 19.16 -11.56
C GLY A 255 4.72 18.93 -11.79
N THR A 256 5.53 18.82 -10.72
CA THR A 256 6.96 18.54 -10.83
C THR A 256 7.21 17.13 -11.39
N ILE A 257 6.55 16.11 -10.84
CA ILE A 257 6.69 14.73 -11.31
C ILE A 257 6.19 14.58 -12.75
N ILE A 258 5.06 15.21 -13.07
CA ILE A 258 4.46 15.17 -14.42
C ILE A 258 5.37 15.85 -15.44
N ALA A 259 5.98 16.99 -15.11
CA ALA A 259 6.92 17.67 -16.00
C ALA A 259 8.18 16.83 -16.27
N ALA A 260 8.74 16.21 -15.23
CA ALA A 260 9.89 15.31 -15.39
C ALA A 260 9.54 14.10 -16.27
N LEU A 261 8.39 13.46 -16.01
CA LEU A 261 7.87 12.35 -16.80
C LEU A 261 7.62 12.75 -18.26
N ALA A 262 7.07 13.94 -18.52
CA ALA A 262 6.84 14.45 -19.88
C ALA A 262 8.16 14.59 -20.66
N GLY A 263 9.22 15.09 -20.01
CA GLY A 263 10.55 15.16 -20.58
C GLY A 263 11.12 13.78 -20.95
N ILE A 264 10.96 12.78 -20.08
CA ILE A 264 11.40 11.39 -20.32
C ILE A 264 10.62 10.76 -21.48
N LEU A 265 9.29 10.91 -21.51
CA LEU A 265 8.48 10.37 -22.59
C LEU A 265 8.80 11.03 -23.95
N PHE A 266 9.07 12.33 -23.95
CA PHE A 266 9.43 13.06 -25.17
C PHE A 266 10.79 12.62 -25.71
N SER A 267 11.80 12.50 -24.84
CA SER A 267 13.14 12.04 -25.25
C SER A 267 13.12 10.62 -25.83
N LYS A 268 12.15 9.80 -25.40
CA LYS A 268 11.91 8.44 -25.91
C LYS A 268 10.91 8.37 -27.07
N GLY A 269 10.45 9.52 -27.60
CA GLY A 269 9.55 9.60 -28.75
C GLY A 269 8.13 9.06 -28.48
N ARG A 270 7.71 9.00 -27.22
CA ARG A 270 6.42 8.44 -26.78
C ARG A 270 5.32 9.48 -26.64
N VAL A 271 5.67 10.77 -26.67
CA VAL A 271 4.76 11.92 -26.76
C VAL A 271 5.33 12.92 -27.77
N SER A 272 4.48 13.78 -28.32
CA SER A 272 4.88 14.72 -29.38
C SER A 272 5.63 15.97 -28.88
N THR A 273 5.56 16.25 -27.58
CA THR A 273 6.15 17.45 -26.95
C THR A 273 6.42 17.17 -25.46
N PRO A 274 7.44 17.80 -24.85
CA PRO A 274 7.67 17.72 -23.40
C PRO A 274 6.74 18.64 -22.59
N GLU A 275 5.92 19.46 -23.26
CA GLU A 275 4.95 20.35 -22.59
C GLU A 275 3.83 19.56 -21.89
N VAL A 276 3.38 20.09 -20.75
CA VAL A 276 2.30 19.53 -19.95
C VAL A 276 1.04 20.37 -20.11
N ASP A 277 -0.07 19.73 -20.50
CA ASP A 277 -1.36 20.43 -20.53
C ASP A 277 -2.01 20.51 -19.15
N LYS A 278 -2.77 21.58 -18.92
CA LYS A 278 -3.70 21.66 -17.79
C LYS A 278 -5.04 21.08 -18.21
N VAL A 279 -5.54 20.11 -17.45
CA VAL A 279 -6.87 19.52 -17.66
C VAL A 279 -7.75 19.70 -16.43
N SER A 280 -9.07 19.72 -16.64
CA SER A 280 -10.04 19.70 -15.54
C SER A 280 -10.03 18.34 -14.83
N ALA A 281 -10.58 18.27 -13.62
CA ALA A 281 -10.80 16.99 -12.94
C ALA A 281 -11.74 16.07 -13.75
N GLU A 282 -12.75 16.64 -14.42
CA GLU A 282 -13.66 15.87 -15.29
C GLU A 282 -12.92 15.25 -16.48
N ASP A 283 -12.04 16.01 -17.14
CA ASP A 283 -11.23 15.49 -18.25
C ASP A 283 -10.24 14.43 -17.78
N ALA A 284 -9.64 14.61 -16.60
CA ALA A 284 -8.79 13.59 -16.00
C ALA A 284 -9.57 12.29 -15.72
N SER A 285 -10.82 12.36 -15.28
CA SER A 285 -11.70 11.18 -15.12
C SER A 285 -11.98 10.45 -16.43
N ARG A 286 -12.02 11.17 -17.57
CA ARG A 286 -12.17 10.57 -18.90
C ARG A 286 -10.90 9.85 -19.36
N LEU A 287 -9.72 10.29 -18.91
CA LEU A 287 -8.44 9.63 -19.16
C LEU A 287 -8.26 8.39 -18.28
N HIS A 288 -8.66 8.48 -17.01
CA HIS A 288 -8.74 7.36 -16.09
C HIS A 288 -9.80 7.64 -15.01
N PRO A 289 -10.74 6.73 -14.70
CA PRO A 289 -11.82 6.99 -13.74
C PRO A 289 -11.35 7.45 -12.35
N TRP A 290 -10.17 7.00 -11.92
CA TRP A 290 -9.55 7.41 -10.65
C TRP A 290 -8.61 8.63 -10.78
N GLY A 291 -8.52 9.27 -11.93
CA GLY A 291 -7.56 10.35 -12.20
C GLY A 291 -7.57 11.47 -11.14
N PRO A 292 -8.75 12.04 -10.78
CA PRO A 292 -8.83 13.05 -9.73
C PRO A 292 -8.34 12.57 -8.36
N LEU A 293 -8.63 11.31 -8.00
CA LEU A 293 -8.15 10.71 -6.77
C LEU A 293 -6.63 10.53 -6.80
N LEU A 294 -6.09 9.95 -7.88
CA LEU A 294 -4.68 9.56 -7.97
C LEU A 294 -3.72 10.75 -8.11
N TRP A 295 -4.14 11.82 -8.80
CA TRP A 295 -3.24 12.91 -9.24
C TRP A 295 -3.71 14.32 -8.89
N GLY A 296 -4.93 14.47 -8.35
CA GLY A 296 -5.58 15.77 -8.22
C GLY A 296 -5.69 16.34 -6.81
N GLY A 297 -5.57 15.51 -5.77
CA GLY A 297 -5.71 15.94 -4.38
C GLY A 297 -4.39 15.99 -3.61
N ASN A 298 -4.49 16.37 -2.34
CA ASN A 298 -3.38 16.42 -1.41
C ASN A 298 -3.47 15.24 -0.44
N CYS A 299 -2.35 14.61 -0.12
CA CYS A 299 -2.27 13.60 0.95
C CYS A 299 -0.93 13.77 1.65
N ARG A 300 -0.95 14.37 2.84
CA ARG A 300 0.27 14.78 3.55
C ARG A 300 0.23 14.29 5.00
N SER A 301 1.28 13.59 5.38
CA SER A 301 1.38 12.84 6.62
C SER A 301 2.80 12.90 7.19
N ARG A 302 2.98 12.54 8.47
CA ARG A 302 4.32 12.37 9.07
C ARG A 302 4.36 11.06 9.83
N ALA A 303 5.23 10.17 9.37
CA ALA A 303 5.49 8.84 9.93
C ALA A 303 6.36 8.92 11.19
N GLU A 304 5.91 9.66 12.21
CA GLU A 304 6.69 9.89 13.43
C GLU A 304 6.68 8.66 14.34
N ARG A 305 5.54 7.96 14.41
CA ARG A 305 5.35 6.81 15.28
C ARG A 305 6.23 5.63 14.89
N ILE A 306 6.31 5.30 13.60
CA ILE A 306 7.17 4.19 13.14
C ILE A 306 8.66 4.55 13.24
N ARG A 307 9.03 5.82 13.04
CA ARG A 307 10.41 6.30 13.23
C ARG A 307 10.90 6.14 14.67
N LYS A 308 10.01 6.26 15.66
CA LYS A 308 10.33 5.95 17.07
C LYS A 308 10.69 4.48 17.32
N LEU A 309 10.34 3.58 16.40
CA LEU A 309 10.74 2.17 16.42
C LEU A 309 12.09 1.92 15.72
N GLY A 310 12.72 2.96 15.18
CA GLY A 310 13.99 2.87 14.44
C GLY A 310 13.83 2.63 12.94
N TRP A 311 12.61 2.71 12.40
CA TRP A 311 12.42 2.71 10.95
C TRP A 311 12.88 4.03 10.35
N GLU A 312 13.65 3.96 9.27
CA GLU A 312 14.06 5.12 8.47
C GLU A 312 13.96 4.74 6.99
N PRO A 313 13.40 5.60 6.13
CA PRO A 313 13.39 5.36 4.70
C PRO A 313 14.81 5.46 4.14
N ARG A 314 15.22 4.45 3.38
CA ARG A 314 16.56 4.32 2.78
C ARG A 314 16.52 4.03 1.29
N GLY A 315 15.32 3.86 0.74
CA GLY A 315 15.13 3.68 -0.70
C GLY A 315 15.60 4.90 -1.50
N PRO A 316 15.90 4.69 -2.80
CA PRO A 316 16.21 5.79 -3.71
C PRO A 316 15.02 6.75 -3.81
N GLY A 317 15.30 8.04 -4.01
CA GLY A 317 14.26 9.05 -4.19
C GLY A 317 13.48 8.86 -5.50
N ILE A 318 12.23 9.33 -5.52
CA ILE A 318 11.31 9.14 -6.66
C ILE A 318 11.90 9.63 -7.99
N ASP A 319 12.59 10.78 -7.98
CA ASP A 319 13.19 11.35 -9.19
C ASP A 319 14.23 10.42 -9.82
N SER A 320 15.04 9.75 -8.98
CA SER A 320 16.06 8.80 -9.46
C SER A 320 15.48 7.50 -10.00
N CYS A 321 14.23 7.17 -9.63
CA CYS A 321 13.51 5.98 -10.09
C CYS A 321 12.62 6.27 -11.31
N LEU A 322 12.37 7.54 -11.63
CA LEU A 322 11.31 7.92 -12.55
C LEU A 322 11.57 7.41 -13.97
N GLU A 323 12.81 7.48 -14.45
CA GLU A 323 13.16 6.98 -15.78
C GLU A 323 12.97 5.46 -15.89
N GLU A 324 13.45 4.68 -14.91
CA GLU A 324 13.26 3.22 -14.89
C GLU A 324 11.77 2.84 -14.87
N MET A 325 10.96 3.53 -14.06
CA MET A 325 9.52 3.31 -14.02
C MET A 325 8.86 3.63 -15.36
N VAL A 326 9.25 4.72 -16.02
CA VAL A 326 8.73 5.07 -17.35
C VAL A 326 9.14 4.02 -18.39
N ASP A 327 10.39 3.55 -18.37
CA ASP A 327 10.87 2.52 -19.30
C ASP A 327 10.08 1.22 -19.16
N LYS A 328 9.80 0.79 -17.93
CA LYS A 328 8.95 -0.39 -17.67
C LYS A 328 7.55 -0.25 -18.25
N GLU A 329 6.97 0.94 -18.17
CA GLU A 329 5.64 1.19 -18.74
C GLU A 329 5.67 1.27 -20.27
N ILE A 330 6.74 1.78 -20.86
CA ILE A 330 6.97 1.77 -22.31
C ILE A 330 7.06 0.35 -22.84
N GLU A 331 7.82 -0.52 -22.15
CA GLU A 331 7.95 -1.95 -22.46
C GLU A 331 6.60 -2.68 -22.37
N ALA A 332 5.81 -2.41 -21.33
CA ALA A 332 4.50 -3.04 -21.11
C ALA A 332 3.40 -2.47 -22.02
N PHE A 333 3.58 -1.29 -22.61
CA PHE A 333 2.53 -0.60 -23.35
C PHE A 333 2.05 -1.41 -24.57
N GLY A 334 0.75 -1.72 -24.62
CA GLY A 334 0.14 -2.44 -25.74
C GLY A 334 0.32 -3.97 -25.70
N THR A 335 1.08 -4.51 -24.75
CA THR A 335 1.34 -5.96 -24.63
C THR A 335 0.21 -6.74 -23.95
N GLY A 336 -0.73 -6.06 -23.31
CA GLY A 336 -1.80 -6.71 -22.55
C GLY A 336 -1.39 -7.22 -21.16
N GLU A 337 -0.11 -7.11 -20.78
CA GLU A 337 0.37 -7.38 -19.41
C GLU A 337 -0.08 -6.28 -18.44
N LYS A 338 -1.37 -6.28 -18.12
CA LYS A 338 -2.05 -5.18 -17.41
C LYS A 338 -2.48 -5.51 -15.99
N LYS A 339 -1.88 -6.49 -15.30
CA LYS A 339 -2.37 -6.86 -13.96
C LYS A 339 -1.97 -5.80 -12.92
N LEU A 340 -2.85 -4.83 -12.67
CA LEU A 340 -2.75 -3.90 -11.54
C LEU A 340 -3.06 -4.63 -10.23
N THR A 341 -2.63 -4.07 -9.09
CA THR A 341 -2.91 -4.65 -7.77
C THR A 341 -4.42 -4.86 -7.52
N PHE A 342 -5.26 -3.93 -7.99
CA PHE A 342 -6.72 -3.93 -7.80
C PHE A 342 -7.51 -4.79 -8.79
N ASP A 343 -6.89 -5.33 -9.83
CA ASP A 343 -7.59 -6.25 -10.72
C ASP A 343 -7.89 -7.54 -9.95
N LYS A 344 -9.19 -7.75 -9.71
CA LYS A 344 -9.76 -8.97 -9.12
C LYS A 344 -9.38 -10.16 -9.99
#